data_AF-A0A1Q6RL89-F1
#
_entry.id   AF-A0A1Q6RL89-F1
#
_cell.length_a   1.000
_cell.length_b   1.000
_cell.length_c   1.000
_cell.angle_alpha   90.00
_cell.angle_beta   90.00
_cell.angle_gamma   90.00
#
_symmetry.space_group_name_H-M   'P 1'
#
loop_
_entity.id
_entity.type
_entity.pdbx_description
1 polymer ?
#
loop_
_entity_poly.entity_id
_entity_poly.type
_entity_poly.pdbx_seq_one_letter_code
_entity_poly.pdbx_strand_id
1 'polypeptide(L)'
;MKDKTPKIIAVDFDGTLCTNAYPEIGEPIPYSLLYVTRAKAAGHIITLHTCRQGKSLDDAIAWCKARGITFDYINENVPANIKRFGGDTRKIYADVYFDANSLNPLRTFGIGDNDENAELFDRAEELTEKALCNVACLCPQWKAAGMCCECDVFYSLRDYHAEQLANNKEK
;
A
#
# COMPACT_ATOMS: atom_id res chain seq x y z
N MET A 1 -7.84 19.12 16.43
CA MET A 1 -7.36 18.15 15.42
C MET A 1 -7.28 18.89 14.09
N LYS A 2 -6.15 18.89 13.39
CA LYS A 2 -6.08 19.52 12.06
C LYS A 2 -7.04 18.76 11.14
N ASP A 3 -7.93 19.48 10.48
CA ASP A 3 -8.78 18.95 9.43
C ASP A 3 -7.86 18.32 8.37
N LYS A 4 -7.89 16.98 8.26
CA LYS A 4 -7.02 16.28 7.31
C LYS A 4 -7.67 16.41 5.96
N THR A 5 -7.28 17.44 5.21
CA THR A 5 -7.63 17.58 3.80
C THR A 5 -7.38 16.26 3.08
N PRO A 6 -8.39 15.69 2.39
CA PRO A 6 -8.23 14.50 1.57
C PRO A 6 -7.04 14.63 0.63
N LYS A 7 -6.17 13.62 0.63
CA LYS A 7 -5.06 13.52 -0.33
C LYS A 7 -5.51 12.75 -1.55
N ILE A 8 -4.91 13.06 -2.70
CA ILE A 8 -4.98 12.28 -3.93
C ILE A 8 -3.79 11.32 -3.93
N ILE A 9 -4.06 10.02 -3.97
CA ILE A 9 -3.05 8.97 -3.93
C ILE A 9 -3.12 8.21 -5.26
N ALA A 10 -2.06 8.31 -6.06
CA ALA A 10 -1.87 7.49 -7.25
C ALA A 10 -1.22 6.17 -6.81
N VAL A 11 -1.86 5.06 -7.15
CA VAL A 11 -1.45 3.72 -6.76
C VAL A 11 -1.12 2.91 -8.00
N ASP A 12 0.14 2.48 -8.11
CA ASP A 12 0.56 1.53 -9.15
C ASP A 12 -0.01 0.13 -8.89
N PHE A 13 -0.03 -0.71 -9.93
CA PHE A 13 -0.57 -2.07 -9.87
C PHE A 13 0.53 -3.14 -9.78
N ASP A 14 1.36 -3.26 -10.82
CA ASP A 14 2.30 -4.37 -11.00
C ASP A 14 3.59 -4.17 -10.19
N GLY A 15 3.83 -5.03 -9.21
CA GLY A 15 4.91 -4.89 -8.22
C GLY A 15 4.52 -4.03 -7.01
N THR A 16 3.33 -3.40 -7.04
CA THR A 16 2.82 -2.55 -5.96
C THR A 16 1.63 -3.20 -5.24
N LEU A 17 0.53 -3.52 -5.94
CA LEU A 17 -0.65 -4.19 -5.34
C LEU A 17 -0.58 -5.71 -5.44
N CYS A 18 0.04 -6.21 -6.50
CA CYS A 18 0.35 -7.61 -6.69
C CYS A 18 1.80 -7.74 -7.14
N THR A 19 2.34 -8.94 -7.07
CA THR A 19 3.70 -9.17 -7.55
C THR A 19 3.80 -8.89 -9.04
N ASN A 20 4.97 -8.48 -9.51
CA ASN A 20 5.14 -8.18 -10.94
C ASN A 20 5.19 -9.48 -11.75
N ALA A 21 4.08 -9.81 -12.40
CA ALA A 21 3.92 -10.98 -13.26
C ALA A 21 3.35 -10.63 -14.64
N TYR A 22 3.50 -9.38 -15.08
CA TYR A 22 2.93 -8.92 -16.36
C TYR A 22 3.37 -9.83 -17.53
N PRO A 23 2.46 -10.26 -18.42
CA PRO A 23 1.08 -9.79 -18.60
C PRO A 23 0.03 -10.38 -17.64
N GLU A 24 0.33 -11.49 -16.97
CA GLU A 24 -0.52 -12.08 -15.94
C GLU A 24 -0.63 -11.16 -14.72
N ILE A 25 -1.56 -11.47 -13.80
CA ILE A 25 -1.65 -10.78 -12.51
C ILE A 25 -0.93 -11.63 -11.48
N GLY A 26 0.00 -11.03 -10.75
CA GLY A 26 0.78 -11.72 -9.72
C GLY A 26 -0.02 -12.00 -8.45
N GLU A 27 0.68 -12.56 -7.46
CA GLU A 27 0.12 -12.81 -6.14
C GLU A 27 -0.11 -11.49 -5.41
N PRO A 28 -1.15 -11.38 -4.55
CA PRO A 28 -1.40 -10.14 -3.82
C PRO A 28 -0.23 -9.78 -2.89
N ILE A 29 0.07 -8.49 -2.76
CA ILE A 29 1.01 -7.95 -1.76
C ILE A 29 0.18 -7.44 -0.58
N PRO A 30 0.02 -8.21 0.52
CA PRO A 30 -1.02 -7.93 1.52
C PRO A 30 -0.91 -6.55 2.18
N TYR A 31 0.32 -6.11 2.44
CA TYR A 31 0.56 -4.79 3.06
C TYR A 31 0.09 -3.63 2.16
N SER A 32 0.34 -3.72 0.86
CA SER A 32 -0.10 -2.71 -0.10
C SER A 32 -1.62 -2.63 -0.19
N LEU A 33 -2.30 -3.78 -0.18
CA LEU A 33 -3.76 -3.85 -0.16
C LEU A 33 -4.34 -3.22 1.11
N LEU A 34 -3.73 -3.49 2.27
CA LEU A 34 -4.10 -2.89 3.55
C LEU A 34 -3.92 -1.36 3.52
N TYR A 35 -2.78 -0.88 3.00
CA TYR A 35 -2.51 0.55 2.90
C TYR A 35 -3.60 1.27 2.11
N VAL A 36 -3.95 0.76 0.93
CA VAL A 36 -5.00 1.36 0.08
C VAL A 36 -6.36 1.34 0.78
N THR A 37 -6.70 0.23 1.42
CA THR A 37 -7.96 0.09 2.16
C THR A 37 -8.06 1.12 3.29
N ARG A 38 -7.00 1.29 4.07
CA ARG A 38 -6.93 2.29 5.16
C ARG A 38 -6.96 3.71 4.63
N ALA A 39 -6.24 3.99 3.55
CA ALA A 39 -6.22 5.30 2.92
C ALA A 39 -7.61 5.69 2.42
N LYS A 40 -8.32 4.76 1.79
CA LYS A 40 -9.72 4.95 1.36
C LYS A 40 -10.64 5.21 2.55
N ALA A 41 -10.55 4.39 3.60
CA ALA A 41 -11.34 4.56 4.82
C ALA A 41 -11.08 5.90 5.54
N ALA A 42 -9.87 6.44 5.41
CA ALA A 42 -9.50 7.78 5.90
C ALA A 42 -10.02 8.93 5.03
N GLY A 43 -10.81 8.65 3.99
CA GLY A 43 -11.43 9.65 3.12
C GLY A 43 -10.48 10.21 2.05
N HIS A 44 -9.38 9.52 1.74
CA HIS A 44 -8.50 9.91 0.64
C HIS A 44 -9.07 9.49 -0.72
N ILE A 45 -8.68 10.23 -1.76
CA ILE A 45 -9.01 9.91 -3.14
C ILE A 45 -7.94 8.95 -3.66
N ILE A 46 -8.36 7.79 -4.15
CA ILE A 46 -7.46 6.75 -4.65
C ILE A 46 -7.62 6.63 -6.16
N THR A 47 -6.53 6.83 -6.90
CA THR A 47 -6.48 6.68 -8.35
C THR A 47 -5.62 5.47 -8.70
N LEU A 48 -6.16 4.52 -9.48
CA LEU A 48 -5.32 3.48 -10.09
C LEU A 48 -4.45 4.13 -11.16
N HIS A 49 -3.14 3.95 -11.07
CA HIS A 49 -2.17 4.57 -11.97
C HIS A 49 -1.23 3.50 -12.53
N THR A 50 -1.66 2.85 -13.61
CA THR A 50 -1.02 1.64 -14.16
C THR A 50 -0.76 1.78 -15.65
N CYS A 51 0.31 1.13 -16.12
CA CYS A 51 0.59 0.98 -17.55
C CYS A 51 -0.34 -0.01 -18.26
N ARG A 52 -1.18 -0.78 -17.54
CA ARG A 52 -2.18 -1.69 -18.13
C ARG A 52 -3.25 -0.93 -18.92
N GLN A 53 -3.73 -1.51 -20.01
CA GLN A 53 -4.66 -0.88 -20.95
C GLN A 53 -5.64 -1.90 -21.54
N GLY A 54 -6.83 -1.44 -21.94
CA GLY A 54 -7.85 -2.32 -22.52
C GLY A 54 -8.18 -3.49 -21.61
N LYS A 55 -8.21 -4.71 -22.16
CA LYS A 55 -8.57 -5.91 -21.39
C LYS A 55 -7.71 -6.13 -20.14
N SER A 56 -6.40 -5.87 -20.20
CA SER A 56 -5.53 -6.09 -19.03
C SER A 56 -5.81 -5.10 -17.90
N LEU A 57 -6.30 -3.90 -18.23
CA LEU A 57 -6.77 -2.91 -17.25
C LEU A 57 -8.10 -3.36 -16.62
N ASP A 58 -9.05 -3.84 -17.42
CA ASP A 58 -10.32 -4.37 -16.93
C ASP A 58 -10.11 -5.55 -15.96
N ASP A 59 -9.19 -6.46 -16.30
CA ASP A 59 -8.84 -7.61 -15.47
C ASP A 59 -8.19 -7.16 -14.15
N ALA A 60 -7.32 -6.14 -14.16
CA ALA A 60 -6.72 -5.56 -12.95
C ALA A 60 -7.77 -4.89 -12.04
N ILE A 61 -8.71 -4.13 -12.62
CA ILE A 61 -9.82 -3.50 -11.89
C ILE A 61 -10.71 -4.57 -11.24
N ALA A 62 -11.06 -5.62 -11.99
CA ALA A 62 -11.86 -6.72 -11.48
C ALA A 62 -11.15 -7.47 -10.34
N TRP A 63 -9.84 -7.70 -10.48
CA TRP A 63 -9.00 -8.34 -9.47
C TRP A 63 -8.95 -7.53 -8.16
N CYS A 64 -8.82 -6.20 -8.25
CA CYS A 64 -8.87 -5.29 -7.10
C CYS A 64 -10.25 -5.29 -6.44
N LYS A 65 -11.32 -5.20 -7.24
CA LYS A 65 -12.70 -5.16 -6.75
C LYS A 65 -13.08 -6.42 -5.99
N ALA A 66 -12.65 -7.59 -6.47
CA ALA A 66 -12.86 -8.87 -5.79
C ALA A 66 -12.25 -8.92 -4.38
N ARG A 67 -11.27 -8.05 -4.09
CA ARG A 67 -10.58 -7.90 -2.80
C ARG A 67 -11.04 -6.68 -2.00
N GLY A 68 -12.13 -6.04 -2.41
CA GLY A 68 -12.70 -4.88 -1.72
C GLY A 68 -11.98 -3.55 -1.99
N ILE A 69 -11.05 -3.52 -2.95
CA ILE A 69 -10.36 -2.28 -3.35
C ILE A 69 -11.08 -1.65 -4.53
N THR A 70 -11.48 -0.39 -4.34
CA THR A 70 -12.15 0.42 -5.37
C THR A 70 -11.45 1.76 -5.53
N PHE A 71 -11.29 2.18 -6.77
CA PHE A 71 -10.65 3.44 -7.13
C PHE A 71 -11.69 4.51 -7.47
N ASP A 72 -11.38 5.76 -7.16
CA ASP A 72 -12.20 6.92 -7.55
C ASP A 72 -11.98 7.27 -9.02
N TYR A 73 -10.74 7.09 -9.50
CA TYR A 73 -10.33 7.37 -10.87
C TYR A 73 -9.38 6.28 -11.35
N ILE A 74 -9.29 6.07 -12.67
CA ILE A 74 -8.40 5.09 -13.30
C ILE A 74 -7.60 5.83 -14.37
N ASN A 75 -6.28 5.94 -14.22
CA ASN A 75 -5.38 6.60 -15.19
C ASN A 75 -5.82 8.02 -15.60
N GLU A 76 -6.50 8.74 -14.71
CA GLU A 76 -7.13 10.04 -14.97
C GLU A 76 -6.85 11.05 -13.84
N ASN A 77 -6.80 12.33 -14.20
CA ASN A 77 -6.69 13.42 -13.23
C ASN A 77 -8.05 13.71 -12.60
N VAL A 78 -8.05 14.05 -11.31
CA VAL A 78 -9.27 14.57 -10.67
C VAL A 78 -9.66 15.92 -11.29
N PRO A 79 -10.97 16.28 -11.34
CA PRO A 79 -11.43 17.53 -11.94
C PRO A 79 -10.77 18.80 -11.37
N ALA A 80 -10.45 18.79 -10.07
CA ALA A 80 -9.75 19.89 -9.42
C ALA A 80 -8.34 20.12 -9.99
N ASN A 81 -7.61 19.05 -10.33
CA ASN A 81 -6.29 19.16 -10.93
C ASN A 81 -6.35 19.61 -12.39
N ILE A 82 -7.31 19.09 -13.16
CA ILE A 82 -7.56 19.54 -14.54
C ILE A 82 -7.78 21.06 -14.56
N LYS A 83 -8.64 21.57 -13.65
CA LYS A 83 -8.87 23.01 -13.51
C LYS A 83 -7.62 23.76 -13.05
N ARG A 84 -6.90 23.23 -12.05
CA ARG A 84 -5.68 23.84 -11.48
C ARG A 84 -4.59 24.05 -12.54
N PHE A 85 -4.41 23.09 -13.45
CA PHE A 85 -3.37 23.13 -14.47
C PHE A 85 -3.84 23.70 -15.80
N GLY A 86 -5.11 24.15 -15.91
CA GLY A 86 -5.65 24.77 -17.12
C GLY A 86 -5.92 23.79 -18.26
N GLY A 87 -6.06 22.51 -17.95
CA GLY A 87 -6.26 21.43 -18.92
C GLY A 87 -5.89 20.08 -18.32
N ASP A 88 -6.30 19.00 -19.00
CA ASP A 88 -5.90 17.66 -18.58
C ASP A 88 -4.49 17.35 -19.10
N THR A 89 -3.60 17.03 -18.18
CA THR A 89 -2.19 16.80 -18.49
C THR A 89 -1.91 15.31 -18.58
N ARG A 90 -0.99 14.91 -19.47
CA ARG A 90 -0.56 13.50 -19.60
C ARG A 90 -0.08 12.88 -18.27
N LYS A 91 0.60 13.67 -17.44
CA LYS A 91 0.98 13.23 -16.09
C LYS A 91 -0.23 13.36 -15.16
N ILE A 92 -0.55 12.28 -14.44
CA ILE A 92 -1.53 12.34 -13.36
C ILE A 92 -0.85 12.97 -12.13
N TYR A 93 -1.40 14.08 -11.66
CA TYR A 93 -0.95 14.68 -10.39
C TYR A 93 -1.55 13.91 -9.21
N ALA A 94 -0.71 13.60 -8.23
CA ALA A 94 -1.10 13.07 -6.94
C ALA A 94 -0.27 13.73 -5.83
N ASP A 95 -0.86 13.81 -4.63
CA ASP A 95 -0.15 14.23 -3.41
C ASP A 95 0.79 13.14 -2.91
N VAL A 96 0.46 11.89 -3.21
CA VAL A 96 1.26 10.70 -2.90
C VAL A 96 1.29 9.79 -4.13
N TYR A 97 2.49 9.37 -4.52
CA TYR A 97 2.68 8.27 -5.46
C TYR A 97 3.06 7.03 -4.64
N PHE A 98 2.20 6.01 -4.67
CA PHE A 98 2.45 4.72 -4.07
C PHE A 98 2.78 3.75 -5.20
N ASP A 99 4.07 3.56 -5.44
CA ASP A 99 4.61 2.90 -6.61
C ASP A 99 5.95 2.26 -6.24
N ALA A 100 6.08 0.95 -6.44
CA ALA A 100 7.27 0.17 -6.11
C ALA A 100 8.52 0.61 -6.89
N ASN A 101 8.35 1.29 -8.03
CA ASN A 101 9.44 1.84 -8.83
C ASN A 101 9.73 3.32 -8.50
N SER A 102 9.09 3.87 -7.48
CA SER A 102 9.38 5.23 -7.00
C SER A 102 10.56 5.23 -6.02
N LEU A 103 11.54 6.11 -6.26
CA LEU A 103 12.57 6.40 -5.28
C LEU A 103 12.03 7.41 -4.27
N ASN A 104 11.93 7.02 -3.00
CA ASN A 104 11.62 7.94 -1.91
C ASN A 104 12.85 8.19 -1.04
N PRO A 105 13.54 9.34 -1.16
CA PRO A 105 14.78 9.62 -0.44
C PRO A 105 14.61 9.75 1.08
N LEU A 106 13.38 9.68 1.61
CA LEU A 106 13.07 9.79 3.04
C LEU A 106 12.41 8.53 3.61
N ARG A 107 12.12 7.50 2.80
CA ARG A 107 11.58 6.23 3.30
C ARG A 107 12.66 5.16 3.28
N THR A 108 12.69 4.40 4.37
CA THR A 108 13.67 3.33 4.54
C THR A 108 13.07 1.94 4.26
N PHE A 109 11.73 1.74 4.32
CA PHE A 109 11.08 0.42 4.14
C PHE A 109 9.68 0.46 3.48
N GLY A 110 9.36 -0.61 2.74
CA GLY A 110 8.03 -1.14 2.45
C GLY A 110 7.20 -0.41 1.39
N ILE A 111 7.62 -0.41 0.12
CA ILE A 111 6.84 0.17 -0.99
C ILE A 111 6.35 -0.89 -2.02
N GLY A 112 6.98 -2.07 -2.12
CA GLY A 112 6.55 -3.15 -3.00
C GLY A 112 7.64 -4.20 -3.25
N ASP A 113 7.49 -5.02 -4.29
CA ASP A 113 8.38 -6.17 -4.58
C ASP A 113 9.83 -5.78 -4.87
N ASN A 114 10.05 -4.58 -5.41
CA ASN A 114 11.38 -4.05 -5.72
C ASN A 114 11.98 -3.27 -4.56
N ASP A 115 11.35 -3.27 -3.39
CA ASP A 115 11.90 -2.66 -2.19
C ASP A 115 13.08 -3.51 -1.71
N GLU A 116 14.29 -2.97 -1.80
CA GLU A 116 15.52 -3.62 -1.34
C GLU A 116 15.49 -4.02 0.15
N ASN A 117 14.52 -3.49 0.90
CA ASN A 117 14.28 -3.81 2.29
C ASN A 117 13.02 -4.65 2.53
N ALA A 118 12.38 -5.22 1.51
CA ALA A 118 11.24 -6.13 1.65
C ALA A 118 11.55 -7.29 2.61
N GLU A 119 12.74 -7.89 2.52
CA GLU A 119 13.16 -8.96 3.44
C GLU A 119 13.23 -8.51 4.92
N LEU A 120 13.54 -7.24 5.17
CA LEU A 120 13.55 -6.72 6.55
C LEU A 120 12.13 -6.63 7.11
N PHE A 121 11.19 -6.29 6.24
CA PHE A 121 9.78 -6.21 6.58
C PHE A 121 9.20 -7.60 6.87
N ASP A 122 9.49 -8.60 6.04
CA ASP A 122 9.07 -9.99 6.27
C ASP A 122 9.62 -10.53 7.60
N ARG A 123 10.91 -10.29 7.86
CA ARG A 123 11.53 -10.68 9.14
C ARG A 123 10.93 -9.93 10.33
N ALA A 124 10.58 -8.66 10.16
CA ALA A 124 9.91 -7.89 11.21
C ALA A 124 8.52 -8.45 11.50
N GLU A 125 7.80 -8.92 10.49
CA GLU A 125 6.50 -9.56 10.66
C GLU A 125 6.62 -10.82 11.51
N GLU A 126 7.56 -11.71 11.18
CA GLU A 126 7.84 -12.92 11.98
C GLU A 126 8.20 -12.60 13.44
N LEU A 127 9.03 -11.56 13.66
CA LEU A 127 9.39 -11.13 15.01
C LEU A 127 8.18 -10.62 15.78
N THR A 128 7.31 -9.88 15.11
CA THR A 128 6.08 -9.31 15.70
C THR A 128 5.09 -10.40 16.06
N GLU A 129 4.90 -11.41 15.20
CA GLU A 129 4.04 -12.55 15.49
C GLU A 129 4.52 -13.31 16.73
N LYS A 130 5.84 -13.55 16.83
CA LYS A 130 6.45 -14.18 18.00
C LYS A 130 6.27 -13.35 19.26
N ALA A 131 6.47 -12.04 19.17
CA ALA A 131 6.41 -11.14 20.34
C ALA A 131 4.96 -10.92 20.83
N LEU A 132 4.01 -10.75 19.91
CA LEU A 132 2.65 -10.33 20.24
C LEU A 132 1.65 -11.49 20.24
N CYS A 133 1.58 -12.24 19.14
CA CYS A 133 0.51 -13.23 18.93
C CYS A 133 0.75 -14.52 19.72
N ASN A 134 2.01 -14.91 19.89
CA ASN A 134 2.40 -16.17 20.53
C ASN A 134 2.60 -16.08 22.06
N VAL A 135 2.71 -14.87 22.64
CA VAL A 135 3.05 -14.70 24.07
C VAL A 135 2.05 -13.83 24.83
N ALA A 136 1.75 -12.62 24.35
CA ALA A 136 0.97 -11.63 25.11
C ALA A 136 0.10 -10.75 24.19
N CYS A 137 -0.87 -11.37 23.51
CA CYS A 137 -1.72 -10.63 22.58
C CYS A 137 -2.57 -9.60 23.33
N LEU A 138 -2.39 -8.32 22.99
CA LEU A 138 -3.12 -7.20 23.58
C LEU A 138 -4.52 -6.99 22.96
N CYS A 139 -4.91 -7.84 22.01
CA CYS A 139 -6.06 -7.64 21.12
C CYS A 139 -7.03 -8.85 21.13
N PRO A 140 -7.68 -9.17 22.26
CA PRO A 140 -8.45 -10.42 22.42
C PRO A 140 -9.61 -10.57 21.42
N GLN A 141 -10.28 -9.46 21.06
CA GLN A 141 -11.35 -9.46 20.05
C GLN A 141 -10.86 -9.81 18.63
N TRP A 142 -9.68 -9.34 18.24
CA TRP A 142 -9.08 -9.63 16.93
C TRP A 142 -8.57 -11.07 16.88
N LYS A 143 -7.98 -11.55 17.99
CA LYS A 143 -7.56 -12.95 18.13
C LYS A 143 -8.75 -13.92 18.03
N ALA A 144 -9.88 -13.59 18.66
CA ALA A 144 -11.10 -14.39 18.56
C ALA A 144 -11.67 -14.44 17.13
N ALA A 145 -11.44 -13.40 16.33
CA ALA A 145 -11.81 -13.34 14.92
C ALA A 145 -10.79 -14.00 13.98
N GLY A 146 -9.69 -14.55 14.49
CA GLY A 146 -8.60 -15.11 13.67
C GLY A 146 -7.72 -14.05 13.00
N MET A 147 -7.84 -12.78 13.38
CA MET A 147 -7.18 -11.63 12.78
C MET A 147 -6.05 -11.07 13.66
N CYS A 148 -5.36 -11.93 14.43
CA CYS A 148 -4.37 -11.48 15.42
C CYS A 148 -3.19 -10.71 14.79
N CYS A 149 -2.82 -11.04 13.56
CA CYS A 149 -1.76 -10.38 12.78
C CYS A 149 -2.27 -9.22 11.91
N GLU A 150 -3.54 -8.82 12.06
CA GLU A 150 -4.17 -7.79 11.23
C GLU A 150 -4.70 -6.59 12.04
N CYS A 151 -4.10 -6.32 13.20
CA CYS A 151 -4.50 -5.22 14.08
C CYS A 151 -3.45 -4.09 14.14
N ASP A 152 -3.88 -2.88 14.52
CA ASP A 152 -3.00 -1.70 14.57
C ASP A 152 -1.78 -1.87 15.51
N VAL A 153 -1.94 -2.63 16.58
CA VAL A 153 -0.86 -2.96 17.52
C VAL A 153 0.21 -3.80 16.84
N PHE A 154 -0.22 -4.81 16.06
CA PHE A 154 0.68 -5.66 15.31
C PHE A 154 1.48 -4.85 14.29
N TYR A 155 0.81 -4.06 13.46
CA TYR A 155 1.49 -3.27 12.43
C TYR A 155 2.48 -2.26 13.01
N SER A 156 2.12 -1.59 14.12
CA SER A 156 3.00 -0.62 14.75
C SER A 156 4.27 -1.28 15.32
N LEU A 157 4.14 -2.47 15.90
CA LEU A 157 5.28 -3.21 16.43
C LEU A 157 6.17 -3.80 15.32
N ARG A 158 5.56 -4.24 14.21
CA ARG A 158 6.30 -4.66 13.01
C ARG A 158 7.14 -3.53 12.43
N ASP A 159 6.56 -2.35 12.28
CA ASP A 159 7.29 -1.19 11.75
C ASP A 159 8.49 -0.85 12.65
N TYR A 160 8.32 -0.91 13.98
CA TYR A 160 9.43 -0.79 14.93
C TYR A 160 10.50 -1.87 14.74
N HIS A 161 10.12 -3.13 14.59
CA HIS A 161 11.08 -4.22 14.35
C HIS A 161 11.83 -4.06 13.03
N ALA A 162 11.17 -3.59 11.97
CA ALA A 162 11.80 -3.31 10.68
C ALA A 162 12.88 -2.22 10.82
N GLU A 163 12.59 -1.14 11.53
CA GLU A 163 13.57 -0.08 11.84
C GLU A 163 14.77 -0.62 12.63
N GLN A 164 14.54 -1.47 13.63
CA GLN A 164 15.64 -2.07 14.41
C GLN A 164 16.53 -2.98 13.56
N LEU A 165 15.94 -3.81 12.70
CA LEU A 165 16.70 -4.71 11.83
C LEU A 165 17.58 -3.95 10.84
N ALA A 166 17.08 -2.83 10.31
CA ALA A 166 17.86 -2.00 9.40
C ALA A 166 19.01 -1.27 10.09
N ASN A 167 18.76 -0.66 11.25
CA ASN A 167 19.81 -0.02 12.05
C ASN A 167 20.92 -0.99 12.47
N ASN A 168 20.63 -2.29 12.55
CA ASN A 168 21.61 -3.33 12.85
C ASN A 168 22.33 -3.88 11.61
N LYS A 169 21.82 -3.67 10.39
CA LYS A 169 22.54 -3.98 9.13
C LYS A 169 23.69 -2.99 8.85
N GLU A 170 23.59 -1.76 9.36
CA GLU A 170 24.58 -0.69 9.15
C GLU A 170 25.76 -0.71 10.16
N LYS A 171 25.78 -1.67 11.09
CA LYS A 171 26.88 -1.89 12.07
C LYS A 171 27.70 -3.12 11.72
#